data_AF-A0A5P8NYM1-F1
#
_entry.id   AF-A0A5P8NYM1-F1
#
_cell.length_a   1.000
_cell.length_b   1.000
_cell.length_c   1.000
_cell.angle_alpha   90.00
_cell.angle_beta   90.00
_cell.angle_gamma   90.00
#
_symmetry.space_group_name_H-M   'P 1'
#
loop_
_entity.id
_entity.type
_entity.pdbx_description
1 polymer ?
#
loop_
_entity_poly.entity_id
_entity_poly.type
_entity_poly.pdbx_seq_one_letter_code
_entity_poly.pdbx_strand_id
1 'polypeptide(L)'
;MKRSGFTMIELIFVIVILGILAAVAVPKLSATRDDAKIAKGAAAVSTAVTDMGAYYTAQGSFGTVGDMTNVSFVTTSNGTTDASATDLNGSATVYFNDSTNTSCLSFTASATDGNLTVSSESNSTAECRGINAATKDLAIVHQFGGSSVKW
;
A
#
# COMPACT_ATOMS: atom_id res chain seq x y z
N MET A 1 -19.86 23.70 -53.32
CA MET A 1 -19.91 23.18 -51.94
C MET A 1 -19.29 24.22 -51.02
N LYS A 2 -20.05 24.79 -50.08
CA LYS A 2 -19.54 25.86 -49.18
C LYS A 2 -18.92 25.17 -47.96
N ARG A 3 -17.59 25.13 -47.88
CA ARG A 3 -16.89 24.70 -46.66
C ARG A 3 -17.05 25.81 -45.63
N SER A 4 -17.83 25.55 -44.57
CA SER A 4 -17.81 26.38 -43.37
C SER A 4 -16.53 26.07 -42.62
N GLY A 5 -15.58 27.00 -42.61
CA GLY A 5 -14.36 26.91 -41.81
C GLY A 5 -14.65 27.41 -40.40
N PHE A 6 -14.11 26.73 -39.39
CA PHE A 6 -14.09 27.22 -38.01
C PHE A 6 -13.39 28.59 -37.98
N THR A 7 -13.95 29.55 -37.27
CA THR A 7 -13.33 30.88 -37.15
C THR A 7 -12.14 30.83 -36.19
N MET A 8 -11.09 31.64 -36.42
CA MET A 8 -9.96 31.70 -35.47
C MET A 8 -10.42 32.15 -34.07
N ILE A 9 -11.44 33.01 -34.00
CA ILE A 9 -11.97 33.51 -32.72
C ILE A 9 -12.69 32.42 -31.92
N GLU A 10 -13.41 31.50 -32.57
CA GLU A 10 -13.98 30.33 -31.91
C GLU A 10 -12.91 29.46 -31.27
N LEU A 11 -11.83 29.19 -32.01
CA LEU A 11 -10.75 28.36 -31.51
C LEU A 11 -10.05 29.00 -30.30
N ILE A 12 -9.88 30.33 -30.31
CA ILE A 12 -9.32 31.08 -29.18
C ILE A 12 -10.23 31.02 -27.95
N PHE A 13 -11.55 31.15 -28.12
CA PHE A 13 -12.48 31.09 -26.99
C PHE A 13 -12.49 29.69 -26.35
N VAL A 14 -12.40 28.64 -27.16
CA VAL A 14 -12.32 27.25 -26.68
C VAL A 14 -11.08 27.02 -25.82
N ILE A 15 -9.89 27.44 -26.28
CA ILE A 15 -8.66 27.25 -25.49
C ILE A 15 -8.66 28.09 -24.20
N VAL A 16 -9.31 29.27 -24.20
CA VAL A 16 -9.45 30.10 -23.00
C VAL A 16 -10.34 29.41 -21.97
N ILE A 17 -11.49 28.88 -22.38
CA ILE A 17 -12.38 28.13 -21.47
C ILE A 17 -11.67 26.88 -20.93
N LEU A 18 -11.02 26.09 -21.80
CA LEU A 18 -10.26 24.91 -21.38
C LEU A 18 -9.12 25.27 -20.42
N GLY A 19 -8.47 26.43 -20.62
CA GLY A 19 -7.43 26.93 -19.72
C GLY A 19 -7.96 27.24 -18.31
N ILE A 20 -9.11 27.90 -18.20
CA ILE A 20 -9.75 28.22 -16.91
C ILE A 20 -10.19 26.93 -16.19
N LEU A 21 -10.84 26.02 -16.91
CA LEU A 21 -11.28 24.74 -16.35
C LEU A 21 -10.09 23.89 -15.88
N ALA A 22 -9.00 23.84 -16.66
CA ALA A 22 -7.79 23.11 -16.30
C ALA A 22 -7.13 23.69 -15.04
N ALA A 23 -7.04 25.02 -14.92
CA ALA A 23 -6.42 25.68 -13.77
C ALA A 23 -7.09 25.32 -12.43
N VAL A 24 -8.43 25.16 -12.43
CA VAL A 24 -9.18 24.78 -11.22
C VAL A 24 -9.18 23.26 -11.02
N ALA A 25 -9.22 22.47 -12.10
CA ALA A 25 -9.33 21.01 -12.02
C ALA A 25 -8.03 20.31 -11.61
N VAL A 26 -6.87 20.78 -12.10
CA VAL A 26 -5.56 20.18 -11.84
C VAL A 26 -5.21 20.05 -10.34
N PRO A 27 -5.31 21.11 -9.51
CA PRO A 27 -4.96 20.98 -8.09
C PRO A 27 -5.89 20.01 -7.35
N LYS A 28 -7.18 20.01 -7.68
CA LYS A 28 -8.16 19.11 -7.07
C LYS A 28 -7.90 17.65 -7.44
N LEU A 29 -7.58 17.39 -8.72
CA LEU A 29 -7.27 16.04 -9.18
C LEU A 29 -5.97 15.50 -8.56
N SER A 30 -4.97 16.35 -8.33
CA SER A 30 -3.74 15.92 -7.66
C SER A 30 -4.03 15.44 -6.24
N ALA A 31 -4.77 16.23 -5.45
CA ALA A 31 -5.13 15.85 -4.08
C ALA A 31 -5.94 14.55 -4.03
N THR A 32 -6.95 14.39 -4.90
CA THR A 32 -7.75 13.16 -4.95
C THR A 32 -6.93 11.92 -5.34
N ARG A 33 -5.91 12.08 -6.19
CA ARG A 33 -5.01 10.97 -6.53
C ARG A 33 -4.17 10.55 -5.33
N ASP A 34 -3.66 11.50 -4.56
CA ASP A 34 -2.86 11.20 -3.38
C ASP A 34 -3.72 10.55 -2.28
N ASP A 35 -4.94 11.04 -2.06
CA ASP A 35 -5.92 10.41 -1.14
C ASP A 35 -6.27 8.98 -1.58
N ALA A 36 -6.46 8.75 -2.88
CA ALA A 36 -6.76 7.43 -3.42
C ALA A 36 -5.60 6.45 -3.23
N LYS A 37 -4.34 6.91 -3.33
CA LYS A 37 -3.17 6.07 -3.03
C LYS A 37 -3.10 5.71 -1.56
N ILE A 38 -3.34 6.67 -0.66
CA ILE A 38 -3.38 6.42 0.79
C ILE A 38 -4.44 5.37 1.12
N ALA A 39 -5.66 5.54 0.61
CA ALA A 39 -6.75 4.59 0.82
C ALA A 39 -6.44 3.19 0.25
N LYS A 40 -5.85 3.13 -0.95
CA LYS A 40 -5.41 1.86 -1.55
C LYS A 40 -4.34 1.17 -0.71
N GLY A 41 -3.35 1.93 -0.23
CA GLY A 41 -2.28 1.41 0.63
C GLY A 41 -2.80 0.87 1.95
N ALA A 42 -3.70 1.61 2.61
CA ALA A 42 -4.32 1.18 3.86
C ALA A 42 -5.16 -0.11 3.66
N ALA A 43 -5.95 -0.17 2.60
CA ALA A 43 -6.72 -1.37 2.27
C ALA A 43 -5.80 -2.58 1.98
N ALA A 44 -4.73 -2.36 1.21
CA ALA A 44 -3.76 -3.41 0.91
C ALA A 44 -3.09 -3.95 2.19
N VAL A 45 -2.67 -3.09 3.11
CA VAL A 45 -2.12 -3.50 4.40
C VAL A 45 -3.11 -4.33 5.20
N SER A 46 -4.38 -3.91 5.29
CA SER A 46 -5.42 -4.66 5.99
C SER A 46 -5.67 -6.04 5.38
N THR A 47 -5.71 -6.12 4.05
CA THR A 47 -5.82 -7.39 3.33
C THR A 47 -4.64 -8.29 3.63
N ALA A 48 -3.41 -7.75 3.60
CA ALA A 48 -2.23 -8.55 3.86
C ALA A 48 -2.16 -9.11 5.29
N VAL A 49 -2.52 -8.33 6.32
CA VAL A 49 -2.61 -8.87 7.69
C VAL A 49 -3.63 -10.00 7.78
N THR A 50 -4.78 -9.82 7.11
CA THR A 50 -5.86 -10.82 7.11
C THR A 50 -5.43 -12.10 6.40
N ASP A 51 -4.83 -11.99 5.22
CA ASP A 51 -4.37 -13.14 4.44
C ASP A 51 -3.23 -13.88 5.16
N MET A 52 -2.29 -13.15 5.76
CA MET A 52 -1.22 -13.75 6.56
C MET A 52 -1.76 -14.51 7.77
N GLY A 53 -2.73 -13.94 8.49
CA GLY A 53 -3.40 -14.61 9.61
C GLY A 53 -4.24 -15.82 9.18
N ALA A 54 -4.95 -15.70 8.06
CA ALA A 54 -5.77 -16.78 7.51
C ALA A 54 -4.91 -17.97 7.07
N TYR A 55 -3.78 -17.72 6.42
CA TYR A 55 -2.86 -18.78 6.02
C TYR A 55 -2.18 -19.43 7.22
N TYR A 56 -1.74 -18.66 8.22
CA TYR A 56 -1.22 -19.24 9.46
C TYR A 56 -2.26 -20.13 10.15
N THR A 57 -3.53 -19.73 10.13
CA THR A 57 -4.64 -20.54 10.69
C THR A 57 -4.86 -21.83 9.88
N ALA A 58 -4.69 -21.78 8.55
CA ALA A 58 -4.89 -22.94 7.68
C ALA A 58 -3.72 -23.93 7.71
N GLN A 59 -2.49 -23.43 7.72
CA GLN A 59 -1.27 -24.23 7.52
C GLN A 59 -0.42 -24.39 8.80
N GLY A 60 -0.74 -23.64 9.87
CA GLY A 60 0.01 -23.63 11.12
C GLY A 60 1.36 -22.91 11.04
N SER A 61 1.64 -22.20 9.94
CA SER A 61 2.90 -21.50 9.68
C SER A 61 2.71 -20.37 8.66
N PHE A 62 3.62 -19.39 8.63
CA PHE A 62 3.57 -18.21 7.75
C PHE A 62 4.18 -18.39 6.35
N GLY A 63 4.64 -19.59 5.95
CA GLY A 63 4.99 -19.92 4.55
C GLY A 63 5.75 -18.85 3.74
N THR A 64 5.56 -18.86 2.41
CA THR A 64 6.13 -17.85 1.51
C THR A 64 5.15 -16.70 1.31
N VAL A 65 5.62 -15.45 1.29
CA VAL A 65 4.79 -14.26 1.07
C VAL A 65 3.92 -14.37 -0.18
N GLY A 66 4.47 -14.88 -1.29
CA GLY A 66 3.74 -15.01 -2.56
C GLY A 66 2.53 -15.95 -2.50
N ASP A 67 2.48 -16.87 -1.54
CA ASP A 67 1.34 -17.77 -1.34
C ASP A 67 0.21 -17.12 -0.51
N MET A 68 0.49 -15.96 0.10
CA MET A 68 -0.30 -15.37 1.18
C MET A 68 -0.71 -13.94 0.93
N THR A 69 -0.38 -13.35 -0.22
CA THR A 69 -0.71 -11.95 -0.44
C THR A 69 -1.01 -11.61 -1.88
N ASN A 70 -2.02 -10.78 -2.08
CA ASN A 70 -2.26 -10.07 -3.32
C ASN A 70 -1.61 -8.67 -3.33
N VAL A 71 -0.70 -8.41 -2.38
CA VAL A 71 -0.07 -7.11 -2.15
C VAL A 71 1.44 -7.22 -2.38
N SER A 72 2.00 -6.28 -3.14
CA SER A 72 3.43 -6.25 -3.38
C SER A 72 4.17 -5.75 -2.13
N PHE A 73 5.07 -6.59 -1.62
CA PHE A 73 6.00 -6.27 -0.57
C PHE A 73 7.43 -6.28 -1.11
N VAL A 74 8.35 -5.67 -0.36
CA VAL A 74 9.78 -5.74 -0.67
C VAL A 74 10.58 -6.32 0.48
N THR A 75 11.73 -6.92 0.17
CA THR A 75 12.60 -7.58 1.18
C THR A 75 13.54 -6.63 1.91
N THR A 76 13.73 -5.40 1.41
CA THR A 76 14.67 -4.42 1.96
C THR A 76 13.96 -3.10 2.23
N SER A 77 14.27 -2.46 3.36
CA SER A 77 13.80 -1.10 3.64
C SER A 77 14.25 -0.16 2.51
N ASN A 78 13.32 0.60 1.97
CA ASN A 78 13.46 1.43 0.77
C ASN A 78 13.92 0.70 -0.52
N GLY A 79 13.74 -0.62 -0.60
CA GLY A 79 14.11 -1.43 -1.76
C GLY A 79 13.04 -1.55 -2.83
N THR A 80 13.39 -2.18 -3.95
CA THR A 80 12.44 -2.56 -5.03
C THR A 80 12.38 -4.07 -5.25
N THR A 81 13.12 -4.83 -4.46
CA THR A 81 13.20 -6.29 -4.59
C THR A 81 11.92 -6.91 -4.07
N ASP A 82 11.15 -7.51 -4.97
CA ASP A 82 9.91 -8.22 -4.66
C ASP A 82 10.12 -9.27 -3.56
N ALA A 83 9.26 -9.25 -2.56
CA ALA A 83 9.28 -10.19 -1.45
C ALA A 83 8.50 -11.48 -1.71
N SER A 84 7.87 -11.65 -2.88
CA SER A 84 7.02 -12.81 -3.18
C SER A 84 7.69 -14.18 -2.98
N ALA A 85 9.02 -14.28 -3.07
CA ALA A 85 9.77 -15.52 -2.82
C ALA A 85 10.33 -15.63 -1.38
N THR A 86 9.98 -14.71 -0.48
CA THR A 86 10.50 -14.67 0.89
C THR A 86 9.70 -15.61 1.77
N ASP A 87 10.39 -16.52 2.44
CA ASP A 87 9.81 -17.38 3.47
C ASP A 87 9.75 -16.63 4.81
N LEU A 88 8.54 -16.41 5.33
CA LEU A 88 8.28 -15.73 6.60
C LEU A 88 8.50 -16.66 7.81
N ASN A 89 8.58 -17.97 7.59
CA ASN A 89 8.78 -19.00 8.61
C ASN A 89 10.21 -18.98 9.19
N GLY A 90 11.11 -18.15 8.66
CA GLY A 90 12.49 -17.97 9.15
C GLY A 90 12.71 -16.71 10.00
N SER A 91 11.65 -16.10 10.52
CA SER A 91 11.65 -14.76 11.12
C SER A 91 12.06 -13.65 10.14
N ALA A 92 11.50 -13.68 8.91
CA ALA A 92 11.77 -12.67 7.90
C ALA A 92 10.90 -11.41 8.09
N THR A 93 11.48 -10.27 7.71
CA THR A 93 10.79 -8.98 7.65
C THR A 93 10.56 -8.59 6.20
N VAL A 94 9.34 -8.14 5.89
CA VAL A 94 8.99 -7.56 4.60
C VAL A 94 8.40 -6.17 4.78
N TYR A 95 8.59 -5.31 3.79
CA TYR A 95 8.25 -3.90 3.87
C TYR A 95 7.18 -3.54 2.86
N PHE A 96 6.25 -2.69 3.28
CA PHE A 96 5.30 -2.04 2.40
C PHE A 96 5.84 -0.65 2.04
N ASN A 97 6.13 -0.46 0.75
CA ASN A 97 6.70 0.77 0.24
C ASN A 97 5.64 1.66 -0.42
N ASP A 98 5.88 2.95 -0.28
CA ASP A 98 5.22 4.00 -1.05
C ASP A 98 5.68 3.99 -2.53
N SER A 99 4.95 4.72 -3.38
CA SER A 99 5.28 5.04 -4.78
C SER A 99 6.71 5.59 -4.98
N THR A 100 7.32 6.12 -3.93
CA THR A 100 8.69 6.66 -3.90
C THR A 100 9.75 5.66 -3.42
N ASN A 101 9.38 4.39 -3.22
CA ASN A 101 10.18 3.35 -2.57
C ASN A 101 10.60 3.76 -1.14
N THR A 102 9.72 4.44 -0.42
CA THR A 102 9.91 4.71 1.01
C THR A 102 9.13 3.68 1.82
N SER A 103 9.78 2.97 2.75
CA SER A 103 9.08 1.99 3.59
C SER A 103 8.18 2.66 4.62
N CYS A 104 6.87 2.49 4.46
CA CYS A 104 5.89 3.04 5.39
C CYS A 104 5.71 2.11 6.60
N LEU A 105 5.64 0.80 6.33
CA LEU A 105 5.36 -0.26 7.30
C LEU A 105 6.28 -1.45 7.09
N SER A 106 6.57 -2.18 8.15
CA SER A 106 7.23 -3.48 8.12
C SER A 106 6.36 -4.55 8.77
N PHE A 107 6.45 -5.76 8.23
CA PHE A 107 5.77 -6.96 8.68
C PHE A 107 6.85 -7.98 9.01
N THR A 108 6.96 -8.34 10.28
CA THR A 108 7.92 -9.36 10.73
C THR A 108 7.14 -10.50 11.35
N ALA A 109 7.20 -11.66 10.70
CA ALA A 109 6.71 -12.90 11.28
C ALA A 109 7.77 -13.44 12.25
N SER A 110 7.36 -14.06 13.35
CA SER A 110 8.23 -14.82 14.25
C SER A 110 7.90 -16.30 14.11
N ALA A 111 8.88 -17.08 13.70
CA ALA A 111 8.75 -18.53 13.54
C ALA A 111 8.58 -19.27 14.88
N THR A 112 9.13 -18.71 15.96
CA THR A 112 9.18 -19.34 17.27
C THR A 112 7.88 -19.14 18.04
N ASP A 113 7.29 -17.95 17.93
CA ASP A 113 6.07 -17.60 18.68
C ASP A 113 4.81 -17.67 17.80
N GLY A 114 4.95 -17.72 16.47
CA GLY A 114 3.82 -17.62 15.54
C GLY A 114 3.15 -16.25 15.55
N ASN A 115 3.90 -15.21 15.95
CA ASN A 115 3.42 -13.84 15.98
C ASN A 115 3.74 -13.12 14.68
N LEU A 116 2.78 -12.36 14.15
CA LEU A 116 3.00 -11.39 13.09
C LEU A 116 3.05 -10.00 13.72
N THR A 117 4.20 -9.35 13.64
CA THR A 117 4.38 -7.98 14.13
C THR A 117 4.28 -7.02 12.96
N VAL A 118 3.37 -6.05 13.04
CA VAL A 118 3.29 -4.96 12.07
C VAL A 118 3.77 -3.69 12.76
N SER A 119 4.76 -3.02 12.17
CA SER A 119 5.31 -1.79 12.74
C SER A 119 5.43 -0.69 11.70
N SER A 120 5.27 0.56 12.14
CA SER A 120 5.48 1.74 11.30
C SER A 120 6.97 2.07 11.22
N GLU A 121 7.48 2.24 10.01
CA GLU A 121 8.88 2.58 9.73
C GLU A 121 9.03 4.10 9.52
N SER A 122 8.78 4.58 8.28
CA SER A 122 8.99 5.97 7.90
C SER A 122 7.69 6.74 7.76
N ASN A 123 7.74 8.01 8.14
CA ASN A 123 6.68 9.01 7.96
C ASN A 123 7.13 10.19 7.08
N SER A 124 8.17 9.99 6.26
CA SER A 124 8.78 11.05 5.46
C SER A 124 7.83 11.57 4.36
N THR A 125 7.08 10.68 3.70
CA THR A 125 6.13 11.06 2.64
C THR A 125 4.70 11.27 3.17
N ALA A 126 3.91 12.08 2.45
CA ALA A 126 2.50 12.29 2.77
C ALA A 126 1.69 10.98 2.67
N GLU A 127 2.04 10.14 1.68
CA GLU A 127 1.45 8.81 1.50
C GLU A 127 1.74 7.92 2.72
N CYS A 128 3.00 7.81 3.19
CA CYS A 128 3.31 7.02 4.38
C CYS A 128 2.67 7.55 5.66
N ARG A 129 2.58 8.86 5.86
CA ARG A 129 1.84 9.43 7.01
C ARG A 129 0.38 9.06 6.98
N GLY A 130 -0.24 9.15 5.81
CA GLY A 130 -1.64 8.78 5.61
C GLY A 130 -1.87 7.30 5.87
N ILE A 131 -1.01 6.44 5.33
CA ILE A 131 -1.09 4.98 5.51
C ILE A 131 -0.89 4.61 6.97
N ASN A 132 0.19 5.09 7.62
CA ASN A 132 0.46 4.80 9.03
C ASN A 132 -0.65 5.30 9.97
N ALA A 133 -1.28 6.44 9.66
CA ALA A 133 -2.43 6.91 10.42
C ALA A 133 -3.65 6.00 10.22
N ALA A 134 -3.90 5.54 9.00
CA ALA A 134 -5.02 4.67 8.67
C ALA A 134 -4.84 3.23 9.17
N THR A 135 -3.60 2.75 9.30
CA THR A 135 -3.26 1.38 9.74
C THR A 135 -2.79 1.30 11.18
N LYS A 136 -2.95 2.39 11.96
CA LYS A 136 -2.48 2.46 13.35
C LYS A 136 -3.01 1.32 14.22
N ASP A 137 -4.26 0.91 14.02
CA ASP A 137 -4.87 -0.18 14.79
C ASP A 137 -4.34 -1.57 14.38
N LEU A 138 -3.77 -1.68 13.19
CA LEU A 138 -3.13 -2.90 12.68
C LEU A 138 -1.65 -2.99 13.08
N ALA A 139 -1.02 -1.87 13.45
CA ALA A 139 0.37 -1.76 13.87
C ALA A 139 0.58 -2.30 15.30
N ILE A 140 0.20 -3.55 15.49
CA ILE A 140 0.29 -4.32 16.73
C ILE A 140 0.93 -5.67 16.45
N VAL A 141 1.22 -6.40 17.53
CA VAL A 141 1.59 -7.81 17.44
C VAL A 141 0.32 -8.64 17.34
N HIS A 142 0.09 -9.27 16.19
CA HIS A 142 -0.97 -10.25 15.99
C HIS A 142 -0.43 -11.62 16.41
N GLN A 143 -0.99 -12.15 17.50
CA GLN A 143 -0.60 -13.46 18.01
C GLN A 143 -1.46 -14.52 17.36
N PHE A 144 -0.86 -15.29 16.45
CA PHE A 144 -1.52 -16.43 15.82
C PHE A 144 -1.01 -17.76 16.38
N GLY A 145 0.24 -17.80 16.84
CA GLY A 145 0.82 -18.90 17.60
C GLY A 145 0.87 -18.64 19.11
N GLY A 146 0.85 -19.73 19.88
CA GLY A 146 1.44 -19.77 21.21
C GLY A 146 0.85 -18.85 22.29
N SER A 147 -0.37 -19.11 22.74
CA SER A 147 -0.59 -19.17 24.19
C SER A 147 -1.59 -20.28 24.56
N SER A 148 -1.13 -21.22 25.40
CA SER A 148 -1.99 -21.91 26.38
C SER A 148 -3.04 -22.94 25.89
N VAL A 149 -2.67 -23.93 25.07
CA VAL A 149 -3.34 -25.24 25.17
C VAL A 149 -2.29 -26.29 25.50
N LYS A 150 -2.08 -26.48 26.81
CA LYS A 150 -1.49 -27.72 27.31
C LYS A 150 -2.59 -28.79 27.23
N TRP A 151 -2.32 -29.86 26.50
CA TRP A 151 -3.01 -31.13 26.74
C TRP A 151 -2.52 -31.70 28.06
#